data_AF-A0A8X7S0X8-F1
#
_entry.id   AF-A0A8X7S0X8-F1
#
_cell.length_a   1.000
_cell.length_b   1.000
_cell.length_c   1.000
_cell.angle_alpha   90.00
_cell.angle_beta   90.00
_cell.angle_gamma   90.00
#
_symmetry.space_group_name_H-M   'P 1'
#
loop_
_entity.id
_entity.type
_entity.pdbx_description
1 polymer ?
#
loop_
_entity_poly.entity_id
_entity_poly.type
_entity_poly.pdbx_seq_one_letter_code
_entity_poly.pdbx_strand_id
1 'polypeptide(L)'
;MGFTCYADISTLPGHYIFYWELKAKTISDIVELDNKVLVECCCVMEESLCALYREMRSKDGSIGALEIRVVKQGTFNSLMELAISQGAISLPHLSTRLLFASSLLKP
;
A
#
# COMPACT_ATOMS: atom_id res chain seq x y z
N MET A 1 -2.93 8.30 -9.98
CA MET A 1 -1.86 7.62 -9.22
C MET A 1 -2.28 7.67 -7.77
N GLY A 2 -2.31 6.53 -7.12
CA GLY A 2 -2.78 6.39 -5.74
C GLY A 2 -1.90 5.41 -4.98
N PHE A 3 -1.89 5.56 -3.67
CA PHE A 3 -1.29 4.60 -2.76
C PHE A 3 -2.14 4.51 -1.49
N THR A 4 -2.13 3.36 -0.85
CA THR A 4 -2.69 3.18 0.50
C THR A 4 -1.86 2.15 1.25
N CYS A 5 -2.03 2.07 2.56
CA CYS A 5 -1.35 1.08 3.39
C CYS A 5 -2.32 0.44 4.38
N TYR A 6 -2.02 -0.80 4.75
CA TYR A 6 -2.76 -1.57 5.75
C TYR A 6 -1.78 -2.30 6.67
N ALA A 7 -2.09 -2.34 7.96
CA ALA A 7 -1.36 -3.16 8.92
C ALA A 7 -1.98 -4.56 8.97
N ASP A 8 -1.28 -5.53 8.40
CA ASP A 8 -1.68 -6.92 8.43
C ASP A 8 -1.25 -7.58 9.74
N ILE A 9 -2.23 -8.13 10.46
CA ILE A 9 -2.05 -8.87 11.71
C ILE A 9 -2.46 -10.33 11.56
N SER A 10 -2.73 -10.79 10.34
CA SER A 10 -3.01 -12.21 10.07
C SER A 10 -1.76 -13.08 10.17
N THR A 11 -0.58 -12.47 10.07
CA THR A 11 0.74 -13.07 10.25
C THR A 11 1.36 -12.65 11.59
N LEU A 12 2.25 -13.47 12.15
CA LEU A 12 3.02 -13.17 13.36
C LEU A 12 4.53 -13.32 13.05
N PRO A 13 5.34 -12.25 13.14
CA PRO A 13 4.95 -10.86 13.42
C PRO A 13 4.10 -10.24 12.29
N GLY A 14 3.14 -9.39 12.68
CA GLY A 14 2.36 -8.63 11.71
C GLY A 14 3.21 -7.60 10.98
N HIS A 15 2.78 -7.12 9.81
CA HIS A 15 3.59 -6.25 8.97
C HIS A 15 2.74 -5.24 8.20
N TYR A 16 3.39 -4.22 7.63
CA TYR A 16 2.69 -3.23 6.81
C TYR A 16 2.72 -3.64 5.34
N ILE A 17 1.56 -3.58 4.71
CA ILE A 17 1.38 -3.78 3.28
C ILE A 17 1.06 -2.44 2.64
N PHE A 18 1.86 -2.03 1.68
CA PHE A 18 1.65 -0.83 0.87
C PHE A 18 1.14 -1.24 -0.51
N TYR A 19 0.00 -0.68 -0.91
CA TYR A 19 -0.57 -0.88 -2.24
C TYR A 19 -0.23 0.32 -3.12
N TRP A 20 0.46 0.09 -4.23
CA TRP A 20 0.91 1.13 -5.15
C TRP A 20 0.25 0.97 -6.52
N GLU A 21 -0.44 2.01 -6.98
CA GLU A 21 -0.93 2.09 -8.36
C GLU A 21 0.04 2.90 -9.21
N LEU A 22 0.85 2.19 -9.99
CA LEU A 22 1.87 2.77 -10.86
C LEU A 22 1.26 3.21 -12.20
N LYS A 23 1.75 4.33 -12.74
CA LYS A 23 1.34 4.81 -14.06
C LYS A 23 2.27 4.21 -15.12
N ALA A 24 1.69 3.50 -16.08
CA ALA A 24 2.42 3.05 -17.26
C ALA A 24 2.88 4.25 -18.11
N LYS A 25 4.06 4.14 -18.73
CA LYS A 25 4.55 5.16 -19.67
C LYS A 25 3.71 5.18 -20.96
N THR A 26 3.12 4.04 -21.33
CA THR A 26 2.30 3.87 -22.53
C THR A 26 1.03 3.08 -22.22
N ILE A 27 -0.05 3.29 -22.98
CA ILE A 27 -1.39 2.72 -22.75
C ILE A 27 -1.39 1.17 -22.81
N SER A 28 -0.41 0.58 -23.49
CA SER A 28 -0.24 -0.86 -23.69
C SER A 28 0.75 -1.52 -22.74
N ASP A 29 1.42 -0.78 -21.86
CA ASP A 29 2.46 -1.34 -21.01
C ASP A 29 1.86 -1.87 -19.70
N ILE A 30 1.99 -3.17 -19.48
CA ILE A 30 1.94 -3.73 -18.14
C ILE A 30 3.21 -3.24 -17.44
N VAL A 31 3.06 -2.54 -16.31
CA VAL A 31 4.21 -2.15 -15.49
C VAL A 31 4.76 -3.41 -14.82
N GLU A 32 5.64 -4.11 -15.52
CA GLU A 32 6.47 -5.16 -14.92
C GLU A 32 7.66 -4.49 -14.23
N LEU A 33 7.60 -4.46 -12.90
CA LEU A 33 8.72 -4.01 -12.09
C LEU A 33 9.59 -5.22 -11.72
N ASP A 34 10.90 -5.09 -11.89
CA ASP A 34 11.83 -6.10 -11.40
C ASP A 34 11.67 -6.26 -9.88
N ASN A 35 11.56 -7.51 -9.42
CA ASN A 35 11.49 -7.84 -8.00
C ASN A 35 12.64 -7.23 -7.21
N LYS A 36 13.85 -7.11 -7.79
CA LYS A 36 14.98 -6.45 -7.13
C LYS A 36 14.70 -4.99 -6.82
N VAL A 37 14.07 -4.28 -7.75
CA VAL A 37 13.67 -2.88 -7.58
C VAL A 37 12.59 -2.77 -6.51
N LEU A 38 11.61 -3.68 -6.49
CA LEU A 38 10.59 -3.70 -5.43
C LEU A 38 11.19 -3.94 -4.04
N VAL A 39 12.16 -4.85 -3.93
CA VAL A 39 12.87 -5.10 -2.67
C VAL A 39 13.65 -3.86 -2.22
N GLU A 40 14.36 -3.20 -3.13
CA GLU A 40 15.06 -1.95 -2.82
C GLU A 40 14.10 -0.85 -2.38
N CYS A 41 12.93 -0.73 -3.02
CA CYS A 41 11.86 0.17 -2.59
C CYS A 41 11.38 -0.15 -1.16
N CYS A 42 11.20 -1.42 -0.81
CA CYS A 42 10.85 -1.81 0.56
C CYS A 42 11.93 -1.35 1.55
N CYS A 43 13.21 -1.57 1.26
CA CYS A 43 14.32 -1.17 2.13
C CYS A 43 14.36 0.35 2.33
N VAL A 44 14.32 1.13 1.25
CA VAL A 44 14.33 2.60 1.33
C VAL A 44 13.11 3.11 2.11
N MET A 45 11.95 2.48 1.95
CA MET A 45 10.75 2.83 2.69
C MET A 45 10.89 2.51 4.19
N GLU A 46 11.37 1.33 4.57
CA GLU A 46 11.63 0.97 5.97
C GLU A 46 12.63 1.93 6.63
N GLU A 47 13.69 2.33 5.91
CA GLU A 47 14.68 3.31 6.37
C GLU A 47 14.09 4.70 6.59
N SER A 48 13.07 5.08 5.81
CA SER A 48 12.40 6.39 5.87
C SER A 48 11.38 6.50 7.02
N LEU A 49 10.95 5.39 7.62
CA LEU A 49 9.98 5.38 8.71
C LEU A 49 10.60 5.87 10.03
N CYS A 50 9.79 6.07 11.07
CA CYS A 50 10.28 6.62 12.33
C CYS A 50 11.26 5.67 13.04
N ALA A 51 12.07 6.21 13.98
CA ALA A 51 13.04 5.41 14.72
C ALA A 51 12.41 4.23 15.48
N LEU A 52 11.20 4.44 16.04
CA LEU A 52 10.45 3.39 16.74
C LEU A 52 10.11 2.23 15.80
N TYR A 53 9.66 2.51 14.57
CA TYR A 53 9.40 1.45 13.58
C TYR A 53 10.65 0.63 13.31
N ARG A 54 11.79 1.28 13.04
CA ARG A 54 13.06 0.61 12.74
C ARG A 54 13.55 -0.23 13.93
N GLU A 55 13.37 0.26 15.16
CA GLU A 55 13.70 -0.51 16.36
C GLU A 55 12.84 -1.76 16.51
N MET A 56 11.52 -1.61 16.36
CA MET A 56 10.56 -2.72 16.41
C MET A 56 10.81 -3.77 15.31
N ARG A 57 11.23 -3.33 14.12
CA ARG A 57 11.53 -4.16 12.96
C ARG A 57 12.87 -4.89 13.06
N SER A 58 13.92 -4.23 13.55
CA SER A 58 15.29 -4.74 13.53
C SER A 58 15.73 -5.39 14.85
N LYS A 59 15.37 -4.82 16.00
CA LYS A 59 15.81 -5.31 17.31
C LYS A 59 14.79 -6.24 17.95
N ASP A 60 13.53 -5.82 18.01
CA ASP A 60 12.49 -6.57 18.72
C ASP A 60 11.86 -7.65 17.83
N GLY A 61 11.97 -7.51 16.50
CA GLY A 61 11.35 -8.41 15.52
C GLY A 61 9.82 -8.47 15.64
N SER A 62 9.21 -7.47 16.25
CA SER A 62 7.78 -7.40 16.54
C SER A 62 6.95 -6.94 15.34
N ILE A 63 7.62 -6.36 14.33
CA ILE A 63 7.07 -6.01 13.02
C ILE A 63 7.79 -6.85 11.96
N GLY A 64 7.04 -7.53 11.11
CA GLY A 64 7.55 -8.28 9.96
C GLY A 64 8.03 -7.38 8.82
N ALA A 65 8.62 -7.98 7.79
CA ALA A 65 9.12 -7.25 6.64
C ALA A 65 8.02 -6.48 5.91
N LEU A 66 8.30 -5.23 5.54
CA LEU A 66 7.38 -4.42 4.74
C LEU A 66 7.12 -5.07 3.37
N GLU A 67 5.85 -5.11 2.99
CA GLU A 67 5.41 -5.64 1.69
C GLU A 67 4.90 -4.51 0.80
N ILE A 68 5.35 -4.46 -0.45
CA ILE A 68 4.76 -3.61 -1.50
C ILE A 68 4.00 -4.49 -2.48
N ARG A 69 2.72 -4.19 -2.67
CA ARG A 69 1.84 -4.81 -3.67
C ARG A 69 1.51 -3.79 -4.75
N VAL A 70 1.98 -4.04 -5.97
CA VAL A 70 1.60 -3.22 -7.13
C VAL A 70 0.21 -3.64 -7.60
N VAL A 71 -0.69 -2.68 -7.74
CA VAL A 71 -2.05 -2.89 -8.24
C VAL A 71 -2.19 -2.37 -9.68
N LYS A 72 -3.23 -2.85 -10.38
CA LYS A 72 -3.51 -2.42 -11.74
C LYS A 72 -3.91 -0.96 -11.78
N GLN A 73 -3.60 -0.30 -12.89
CA GLN A 73 -4.06 1.06 -13.14
C GLN A 73 -5.60 1.10 -13.13
N GLY A 74 -6.17 2.10 -12.46
CA GLY A 74 -7.61 2.24 -12.24
C GLY A 74 -8.13 1.57 -10.97
N THR A 75 -7.34 0.77 -10.25
CA THR A 75 -7.79 0.10 -9.02
C THR A 75 -8.31 1.08 -7.97
N PHE A 76 -7.62 2.21 -7.73
CA PHE A 76 -8.12 3.20 -6.76
C PHE A 76 -9.35 3.96 -7.24
N ASN A 77 -9.53 4.13 -8.56
CA ASN A 77 -10.77 4.69 -9.10
C ASN A 77 -11.95 3.73 -8.85
N SER A 78 -11.78 2.44 -9.14
CA SER A 78 -12.81 1.43 -8.85
C SER A 78 -13.11 1.32 -7.35
N LEU A 79 -12.08 1.42 -6.49
CA LEU A 79 -12.26 1.43 -5.03
C LEU A 79 -13.06 2.66 -4.57
N MET A 80 -12.81 3.83 -5.17
CA MET A 80 -13.57 5.05 -4.89
C MET A 80 -15.02 4.92 -5.33
N GLU A 81 -15.28 4.44 -6.55
CA GLU A 81 -16.64 4.21 -7.06
C GLU A 81 -17.42 3.21 -6.17
N LEU A 82 -16.75 2.15 -5.73
CA LEU A 82 -17.31 1.19 -4.77
C LEU A 82 -17.65 1.88 -3.44
N ALA A 83 -16.75 2.67 -2.87
CA ALA A 83 -17.01 3.37 -1.62
C ALA A 83 -18.20 4.34 -1.76
N ILE A 84 -18.30 5.08 -2.86
CA ILE A 84 -19.44 5.96 -3.15
C ILE A 84 -20.74 5.14 -3.25
N SER A 85 -20.72 3.99 -3.92
CA SER A 85 -21.89 3.11 -4.01
C SER A 85 -22.36 2.58 -2.64
N GLN A 86 -21.46 2.50 -1.67
CA GLN A 86 -21.73 2.10 -0.28
C GLN A 86 -22.09 3.29 0.63
N GLY A 87 -22.24 4.50 0.07
CA GLY A 87 -22.65 5.70 0.81
C GLY A 87 -21.52 6.59 1.30
N ALA A 88 -20.27 6.38 0.88
CA ALA A 88 -19.18 7.30 1.17
C ALA A 88 -19.30 8.60 0.35
N ILE A 89 -18.88 9.72 0.95
CA ILE A 89 -18.84 11.02 0.28
C ILE A 89 -17.52 11.14 -0.48
N SER A 90 -17.60 11.41 -1.79
CA SER A 90 -16.42 11.73 -2.60
C SER A 90 -15.89 13.11 -2.24
N LEU A 91 -14.65 13.17 -1.72
CA LEU A 91 -13.95 14.42 -1.42
C LEU A 91 -12.60 14.45 -2.15
N PRO A 92 -12.30 15.49 -2.95
CA PRO A 92 -11.10 15.55 -3.80
C PRO A 92 -9.77 15.32 -3.06
N HIS A 93 -9.70 15.67 -1.78
CA HIS A 93 -8.50 15.57 -0.96
C HIS A 93 -8.39 14.27 -0.14
N LEU A 94 -9.49 13.54 0.09
CA LEU A 94 -9.47 12.25 0.81
C LEU A 94 -9.04 11.08 -0.09
N SER A 95 -9.15 11.23 -1.40
CA SER A 95 -8.80 10.20 -2.40
C SER A 95 -7.36 9.67 -2.26
N THR A 96 -6.46 10.46 -1.67
CA THR A 96 -5.04 10.10 -1.54
C THR A 96 -4.63 9.68 -0.12
N ARG A 97 -5.50 9.82 0.89
CA ARG A 97 -5.11 9.62 2.30
C ARG A 97 -6.03 8.71 3.10
N LEU A 98 -7.27 8.51 2.70
CA LEU A 98 -8.29 7.96 3.61
C LEU A 98 -9.31 7.03 2.95
N LEU A 99 -8.93 6.27 1.91
CA LEU A 99 -9.71 5.08 1.56
C LEU A 99 -9.38 3.94 2.54
N PHE A 100 -9.97 4.12 3.72
CA PHE A 100 -10.56 3.15 4.62
C PHE A 100 -9.62 2.18 5.35
N ALA A 101 -9.54 2.42 6.66
CA ALA A 101 -9.27 1.43 7.67
C ALA A 101 -9.87 0.05 7.30
N SER A 102 -9.00 -0.87 6.88
CA SER A 102 -9.10 -2.32 7.12
C SER A 102 -10.28 -3.13 6.56
N SER A 103 -11.39 -2.54 6.10
CA SER A 103 -12.59 -3.31 5.72
C SER A 103 -12.65 -3.69 4.24
N LEU A 104 -12.14 -2.84 3.33
CA LEU A 104 -12.15 -3.10 1.88
C LEU A 104 -10.86 -3.74 1.35
N LEU A 105 -9.81 -3.83 2.19
CA LEU A 105 -8.50 -4.41 1.85
C LEU A 105 -8.30 -5.82 2.41
N LYS A 106 -9.32 -6.39 3.06
CA LYS A 106 -9.32 -7.81 3.45
C LYS A 106 -9.63 -8.69 2.24
N PRO A 107 -9.00 -9.86 2.12
CA PRO A 107 -9.28 -10.81 1.06
C PRO A 107 -10.74 -11.27 1.06
#